data_AF-A0A7C3XZS7-F1
#
_entry.id   AF-A0A7C3XZS7-F1
#
_cell.length_a   1.000
_cell.length_b   1.000
_cell.length_c   1.000
_cell.angle_alpha   90.00
_cell.angle_beta   90.00
_cell.angle_gamma   90.00
#
_symmetry.space_group_name_H-M   'P 1'
#
loop_
_entity.id
_entity.type
_entity.pdbx_description
1 polymer ?
#
loop_
_entity_poly.entity_id
_entity_poly.type
_entity_poly.pdbx_seq_one_letter_code
_entity_poly.pdbx_strand_id
1 'polypeptide(L)' 'KILRSRLYQLELEKRAKERQAVEDAKKDIAWGSQIRSYVLHPYRLVKDHRTDYETGNADAVLDGDIEPFIKAALKAKTK' A
#
# COMPACT_ATOMS: atom_id res chain seq x y z
N LYS A 1 -23.89 29.21 -19.87
CA LYS A 1 -23.29 27.87 -20.15
C LYS A 1 -21.79 27.78 -19.82
N ILE A 2 -21.00 28.85 -19.97
CA ILE A 2 -19.54 28.87 -19.70
C ILE A 2 -19.19 28.69 -18.21
N LEU A 3 -19.91 29.37 -17.31
CA LEU A 3 -19.64 29.31 -15.87
C LEU A 3 -19.74 27.89 -15.29
N ARG A 4 -20.79 27.15 -15.66
CA ARG A 4 -20.99 25.75 -15.22
C ARG A 4 -19.87 24.83 -15.72
N SER A 5 -19.39 25.03 -16.95
CA SER A 5 -18.26 24.29 -17.51
C SER A 5 -16.96 24.58 -16.73
N ARG A 6 -16.67 25.85 -16.45
CA ARG A 6 -15.48 26.25 -15.67
C ARG A 6 -15.52 25.71 -14.24
N LEU A 7 -16.68 25.76 -13.57
CA LEU A 7 -16.85 25.18 -12.24
C LEU A 7 -16.62 23.65 -12.24
N TYR A 8 -17.10 22.96 -13.27
CA TYR A 8 -16.87 21.52 -13.41
C TYR A 8 -15.38 21.19 -13.64
N GLN A 9 -14.68 21.96 -14.48
CA GLN A 9 -13.24 21.80 -14.68
C GLN A 9 -12.46 22.03 -13.38
N LEU A 10 -12.80 23.08 -12.63
CA LEU A 10 -12.14 23.38 -11.35
C LEU A 10 -12.33 22.25 -10.32
N GLU A 11 -13.53 21.67 -10.25
CA GLU A 11 -13.80 20.51 -9.39
C GLU A 11 -13.04 19.25 -9.84
N LEU A 12 -12.93 19.01 -11.15
CA LEU A 12 -12.12 17.91 -11.68
C LEU A 12 -10.63 18.08 -11.35
N GLU A 13 -10.10 19.28 -11.51
CA GLU A 13 -8.71 19.61 -11.15
C GLU A 13 -8.49 19.44 -9.65
N LYS A 14 -9.42 19.87 -8.81
CA LYS A 14 -9.34 19.67 -7.37
C LYS A 14 -9.28 18.19 -7.00
N ARG A 15 -10.16 17.37 -7.57
CA ARG A 15 -10.15 15.90 -7.37
C ARG A 15 -8.87 15.26 -7.91
N ALA A 16 -8.35 15.77 -9.03
CA ALA A 16 -7.09 15.29 -9.59
C ALA A 16 -5.91 15.60 -8.67
N LYS A 17 -5.86 16.81 -8.09
CA LYS A 17 -4.84 17.19 -7.11
C LYS A 17 -4.93 16.37 -5.82
N GLU A 18 -6.12 16.13 -5.31
CA GLU A 18 -6.33 15.27 -4.13
C GLU A 18 -5.86 13.84 -4.40
N ARG A 19 -6.16 13.27 -5.57
CA ARG A 19 -5.62 11.97 -5.98
C ARG A 19 -4.10 12.00 -6.12
N GLN A 20 -3.56 13.03 -6.76
CA GLN A 20 -2.11 13.16 -6.96
C GLN A 20 -1.37 13.20 -5.62
N ALA A 21 -1.88 13.93 -4.62
CA ALA A 21 -1.27 13.96 -3.29
C ALA A 21 -1.22 12.57 -2.62
N VAL A 22 -2.20 11.70 -2.90
CA VAL A 22 -2.20 10.31 -2.42
C VAL A 22 -1.20 9.45 -3.21
N GLU A 23 -1.09 9.66 -4.51
CA GLU A 23 -0.11 8.97 -5.36
C GLU A 23 1.32 9.37 -5.00
N ASP A 24 1.58 10.65 -4.75
CA ASP A 24 2.89 11.19 -4.35
C ASP A 24 3.34 10.67 -2.98
N ALA A 25 2.41 10.23 -2.14
CA ALA A 25 2.72 9.58 -0.86
C ALA A 25 3.15 8.11 -1.03
N LYS A 26 2.99 7.52 -2.22
CA LYS A 26 3.48 6.17 -2.51
C LYS A 26 4.99 6.20 -2.66
N LYS A 27 5.65 5.14 -2.20
CA LYS A 27 7.09 4.99 -2.40
C LYS A 27 7.39 4.62 -3.85
N ASP A 28 8.57 5.00 -4.33
CA ASP A 28 9.06 4.66 -5.66
C ASP A 28 9.03 3.15 -5.93
N ILE A 29 8.78 2.75 -7.18
CA ILE A 29 8.84 1.34 -7.60
C ILE A 29 10.30 0.99 -7.92
N ALA A 30 11.18 1.17 -6.94
CA ALA A 30 12.61 0.89 -7.03
C ALA A 30 12.99 -0.33 -6.17
N TRP A 31 14.13 -0.95 -6.50
CA TRP A 31 14.67 -2.04 -5.69
C TRP A 31 14.98 -1.54 -4.26
N GLY A 32 14.48 -2.24 -3.24
CA GLY A 32 14.60 -1.82 -1.84
C GLY A 32 13.41 -1.03 -1.30
N SER A 33 12.48 -0.61 -2.15
CA SER A 33 11.26 0.11 -1.75
C SER A 33 10.11 -0.82 -1.30
N GLN A 34 10.25 -2.14 -1.51
CA GLN A 34 9.22 -3.12 -1.16
C GLN A 34 8.87 -3.13 0.34
N ILE A 35 7.58 -3.17 0.65
CA ILE A 35 7.11 -3.29 2.04
C ILE A 35 7.14 -4.73 2.55
N ARG A 36 7.10 -5.72 1.66
CA ARG A 36 7.00 -7.14 2.00
C ARG A 36 7.65 -7.99 0.94
N SER A 37 8.41 -9.00 1.38
CA SER A 37 8.98 -10.02 0.51
C SER A 37 8.19 -11.31 0.63
N TYR A 38 7.86 -11.91 -0.51
CA TYR A 38 7.27 -13.25 -0.63
C TYR A 38 8.30 -14.15 -1.30
N VAL A 39 8.85 -15.11 -0.56
CA VAL A 39 9.83 -16.08 -1.04
C VAL A 39 9.16 -17.45 -1.08
N LEU A 40 8.64 -17.84 -2.25
CA LEU A 40 7.89 -19.09 -2.40
C LEU A 40 8.78 -20.34 -2.53
N HIS A 41 10.06 -20.16 -2.86
CA HIS A 41 11.02 -21.24 -2.93
C HIS A 41 12.41 -20.73 -2.54
N PRO A 42 13.22 -21.48 -1.77
CA PRO A 42 12.95 -22.83 -1.24
C PRO A 42 12.19 -22.86 0.10
N TYR A 43 12.15 -21.75 0.85
CA TYR A 43 11.74 -21.76 2.26
C TYR A 43 10.30 -21.27 2.53
N ARG A 44 9.53 -20.88 1.51
CA ARG A 44 8.13 -20.42 1.63
C ARG A 44 7.91 -19.36 2.72
N LEU A 45 8.69 -18.27 2.70
CA LEU A 45 8.69 -17.23 3.71
C LEU A 45 8.00 -15.94 3.22
N VAL A 46 7.14 -15.37 4.05
CA VAL A 46 6.60 -14.02 3.85
C VAL A 46 7.07 -13.13 4.98
N LYS A 47 7.75 -12.02 4.66
CA LYS A 47 8.32 -11.08 5.64
C LYS A 47 7.94 -9.64 5.33
N ASP A 48 7.35 -8.93 6.28
CA ASP A 48 7.00 -7.50 6.17
C ASP A 48 8.12 -6.62 6.76
N HIS A 49 8.81 -5.89 5.89
CA HIS A 49 9.99 -5.07 6.24
C HIS A 49 9.66 -3.82 7.07
N ARG A 50 8.38 -3.50 7.27
CA ARG A 50 7.97 -2.35 8.09
C ARG A 50 7.76 -2.70 9.56
N THR A 51 7.53 -3.99 9.85
CA THR A 51 7.11 -4.48 11.17
C THR A 51 7.95 -5.65 11.66
N ASP A 52 8.85 -6.16 10.81
CA ASP A 52 9.63 -7.38 11.01
C ASP A 52 8.80 -8.65 11.25
N TYR A 53 7.48 -8.59 11.08
CA TYR A 53 6.60 -9.75 11.18
C TYR A 53 6.81 -10.67 9.97
N GLU A 54 6.96 -11.97 10.24
CA GLU A 54 7.14 -13.00 9.22
C GLU A 54 6.31 -14.26 9.49
N THR A 55 6.01 -15.00 8.43
CA THR A 55 5.28 -16.28 8.49
C THR A 55 5.80 -17.24 7.42
N GLY A 56 5.86 -18.52 7.77
CA GLY A 56 6.26 -19.61 6.87
C GLY A 56 5.12 -20.23 6.07
N ASN A 57 3.87 -19.82 6.30
CA ASN A 57 2.72 -20.33 5.53
C ASN A 57 2.37 -19.33 4.40
N ALA A 58 3.16 -19.35 3.33
CA ALA A 58 2.95 -18.43 2.21
C ALA A 58 1.62 -18.65 1.47
N ASP A 59 1.10 -19.89 1.40
CA ASP A 59 -0.18 -20.17 0.73
C ASP A 59 -1.34 -19.47 1.42
N ALA A 60 -1.46 -19.62 2.74
CA ALA A 60 -2.52 -18.96 3.50
C ALA A 60 -2.51 -17.43 3.32
N VAL A 61 -1.32 -16.83 3.27
CA VAL A 61 -1.19 -15.38 3.04
C VAL A 61 -1.65 -15.00 1.63
N LEU A 62 -1.33 -15.80 0.62
CA LEU A 62 -1.80 -15.58 -0.75
C LEU A 62 -3.32 -15.82 -0.88
N ASP A 63 -3.87 -16.73 -0.08
CA ASP A 63 -5.31 -17.02 0.03
C ASP A 63 -6.07 -15.96 0.85
N GLY A 64 -5.38 -14.95 1.39
CA GLY A 64 -6.00 -13.78 2.03
C GLY A 64 -5.78 -13.66 3.53
N ASP A 65 -4.99 -14.54 4.16
CA ASP A 65 -4.61 -14.42 5.58
C ASP A 65 -3.55 -13.31 5.79
N ILE A 66 -3.96 -12.06 5.53
CA ILE A 66 -3.12 -10.86 5.66
C ILE A 66 -3.40 -10.06 6.94
N GLU A 67 -4.43 -10.47 7.69
CA GLU A 67 -4.86 -9.80 8.93
C GLU A 67 -3.74 -9.64 9.97
N PRO A 68 -2.84 -10.63 10.19
CA PRO A 68 -1.74 -10.48 11.13
C PRO A 68 -0.80 -9.33 10.75
N PHE A 69 -0.52 -9.14 9.46
CA PHE A 69 0.34 -8.06 8.98
C PHE A 69 -0.32 -6.68 9.12
N ILE A 70 -1.63 -6.60 8.87
CA ILE A 70 -2.37 -5.34 9.02
C ILE A 70 -2.34 -4.91 10.48
N LYS A 71 -2.65 -5.82 11.40
CA LYS A 71 -2.59 -5.57 12.86
C LYS A 71 -1.20 -5.15 13.30
N ALA A 72 -0.15 -5.84 12.83
CA ALA A 72 1.23 -5.48 13.14
C ALA A 72 1.56 -4.04 12.68
N ALA A 73 1.16 -3.66 11.47
CA ALA A 73 1.41 -2.34 10.92
C ALA A 73 0.65 -1.23 11.67
N LEU A 74 -0.61 -1.48 12.06
CA LEU A 74 -1.40 -0.53 12.84
C LEU A 74 -0.82 -0.34 14.26
N LYS A 75 -0.39 -1.42 14.90
CA LYS A 75 0.30 -1.35 16.21
C LYS A 75 1.61 -0.56 16.11
N ALA A 76 2.41 -0.79 15.07
CA ALA A 76 3.67 -0.08 14.86
C ALA A 76 3.47 1.43 14.63
N LYS A 77 2.36 1.85 14.00
CA LYS A 77 2.01 3.26 13.81
C LYS A 77 1.47 3.98 15.05
N THR A 78 1.00 3.23 16.05
CA THR A 78 0.36 3.79 17.25
C THR A 78 1.37 4.05 18.37
N LYS A 79 2.56 3.48 18.27
CA LYS A 79 3.72 3.85 19.10
C LYS A 79 4.39 5.09 18.53
#